data_AF-B0RWB4-F1
#
_entry.id   AF-B0RWB4-F1
#
_cell.length_a   1.000
_cell.length_b   1.000
_cell.length_c   1.000
_cell.angle_alpha   90.00
_cell.angle_beta   90.00
_cell.angle_gamma   90.00
#
_symmetry.space_group_name_H-M   'P 1'
#
loop_
_entity.id
_entity.type
_entity.pdbx_description
1 polymer ?
#
loop_
_entity_poly.entity_id
_entity_poly.type
_entity_poly.pdbx_seq_one_letter_code
_entity_poly.pdbx_strand_id
1 'polypeptide(L)'
;MRPLACSVIAVSALAIGTAAGALHAGSGTPMRAATQTAGDRYGHQVLRVDNHQLRWQHNAQTLVLTSAAAGLLVADASNTLPLQLRKGDRLRSANGQGIASVADLLRALRAAAGTPVTVEVVRAQAPLTLHWAASLYAPLLPPAPPPPPSPPRPVR
;
A
#
# COMPACT_ATOMS: atom_id res chain seq x y z
N MET A 1 -29.72 31.37 6.98
CA MET A 1 -28.46 32.10 6.78
C MET A 1 -27.47 31.17 6.07
N ARG A 2 -27.14 31.47 4.82
CA ARG A 2 -26.07 30.82 4.04
C ARG A 2 -25.03 31.91 3.74
N PRO A 3 -23.74 31.55 3.71
CA PRO A 3 -22.88 32.06 2.65
C PRO A 3 -22.17 30.96 1.88
N LEU A 4 -21.86 31.31 0.64
CA LEU A 4 -21.13 30.58 -0.39
C LEU A 4 -19.60 30.71 -0.22
N ALA A 5 -18.90 29.73 -0.83
CA ALA A 5 -17.64 29.82 -1.59
C ALA A 5 -16.37 30.44 -0.95
N CYS A 6 -15.23 29.75 -1.09
CA CYS A 6 -14.11 30.19 -1.92
C CYS A 6 -12.93 29.21 -1.87
N SER A 7 -12.53 28.73 -3.05
CA SER A 7 -11.29 28.00 -3.30
C SER A 7 -10.07 28.89 -3.06
N VAL A 8 -9.02 28.38 -2.45
CA VAL A 8 -7.68 28.98 -2.54
C VAL A 8 -6.67 27.90 -2.91
N ILE A 9 -6.11 28.08 -4.10
CA ILE A 9 -4.96 27.37 -4.66
C ILE A 9 -3.71 27.88 -3.94
N ALA A 10 -2.96 26.99 -3.29
CA ALA A 10 -1.62 27.32 -2.81
C ALA A 10 -0.60 26.94 -3.88
N VAL A 11 -0.17 27.93 -4.65
CA VAL A 11 1.05 27.88 -5.47
C VAL A 11 2.25 28.08 -4.52
N SER A 12 3.31 27.30 -4.65
CA SER A 12 4.56 27.57 -3.92
C SER A 12 5.77 27.22 -4.77
N ALA A 13 6.30 28.31 -5.35
CA ALA A 13 7.68 28.70 -5.65
C ALA A 13 8.72 27.65 -6.08
N LEU A 14 9.17 27.87 -7.30
CA LEU A 14 10.47 27.63 -7.91
C LEU A 14 11.68 27.85 -6.97
N ALA A 15 12.66 26.96 -7.01
CA ALA A 15 14.05 27.29 -6.72
C ALA A 15 14.93 26.79 -7.89
N ILE A 16 15.39 27.74 -8.70
CA ILE A 16 16.38 27.53 -9.77
C ILE A 16 17.76 27.56 -9.09
N GLY A 17 18.46 26.43 -9.08
CA GLY A 17 19.88 26.36 -8.71
C GLY A 17 20.71 26.05 -9.95
N THR A 18 21.18 27.08 -10.65
CA THR A 18 22.23 26.95 -11.67
C THR A 18 23.60 27.14 -11.04
N ALA A 19 24.43 26.10 -11.08
CA ALA A 19 25.89 26.24 -11.01
C ALA A 19 26.51 25.25 -12.00
N ALA A 20 27.18 25.80 -13.01
CA ALA A 20 27.96 25.08 -13.99
C ALA A 20 29.31 24.65 -13.39
N GLY A 21 29.81 23.47 -13.77
CA GLY A 21 31.15 23.05 -13.39
C GLY A 21 31.56 21.70 -13.96
N ALA A 22 32.47 21.76 -14.94
CA ALA A 22 33.40 20.72 -15.39
C ALA A 22 32.87 19.54 -16.21
N LEU A 23 33.20 19.60 -17.51
CA LEU A 23 33.31 18.48 -18.43
C LEU A 23 34.38 17.50 -17.92
N HIS A 24 34.03 16.22 -17.76
CA HIS A 24 35.00 15.11 -17.79
C HIS A 24 34.36 13.91 -18.47
N ALA A 25 34.96 13.50 -19.58
CA ALA A 25 34.62 12.31 -20.34
C ALA A 25 34.97 11.06 -19.52
N GLY A 26 34.01 10.13 -19.42
CA GLY A 26 34.19 8.85 -18.74
C GLY A 26 32.97 7.98 -18.95
N SER A 27 33.04 7.11 -19.95
CA SER A 27 32.05 6.09 -20.28
C SER A 27 31.77 5.15 -19.09
N GLY A 28 30.51 5.12 -18.64
CA GLY A 28 30.02 4.21 -17.61
C GLY A 28 28.51 4.37 -17.42
N THR A 29 27.73 3.48 -18.03
CA THR A 29 26.27 3.29 -17.86
C THR A 29 25.91 3.08 -16.37
N PRO A 30 24.70 3.48 -15.91
CA PRO A 30 23.47 2.92 -16.45
C PRO A 30 22.46 3.99 -16.87
N MET A 31 21.96 3.78 -18.09
CA MET A 31 20.58 4.01 -18.47
C MET A 31 19.70 3.73 -17.25
N ARG A 32 19.20 4.78 -16.59
CA ARG A 32 18.02 4.67 -15.75
C ARG A 32 16.90 4.28 -16.72
N ALA A 33 16.75 2.98 -16.90
CA ALA A 33 15.52 2.38 -17.35
C ALA A 33 14.47 2.73 -16.30
N ALA A 34 13.94 3.95 -16.35
CA ALA A 34 12.55 4.14 -16.02
C ALA A 34 11.77 3.56 -17.20
N THR A 35 11.77 2.22 -17.28
CA THR A 35 10.70 1.48 -17.96
C THR A 35 9.45 1.73 -17.11
N GLN A 36 8.91 2.93 -17.20
CA GLN A 36 7.53 3.21 -16.89
C GLN A 36 6.76 2.70 -18.11
N THR A 37 6.70 1.38 -18.24
CA THR A 37 5.96 0.71 -19.29
C THR A 37 5.00 -0.25 -18.63
N ALA A 38 3.74 -0.09 -19.05
CA ALA A 38 2.55 -0.88 -18.74
C ALA A 38 1.88 -0.58 -17.40
N GLY A 39 0.80 0.20 -17.49
CA GLY A 39 -0.15 0.44 -16.41
C GLY A 39 -1.25 1.44 -16.75
N ASP A 40 -1.18 2.13 -17.89
CA ASP A 40 -2.29 2.94 -18.38
C ASP A 40 -3.36 1.98 -18.94
N ARG A 41 -4.42 1.74 -18.15
CA ARG A 41 -5.78 1.20 -18.48
C ARG A 41 -6.47 0.48 -17.30
N TYR A 42 -5.84 0.38 -16.12
CA TYR A 42 -6.46 -0.14 -14.91
C TYR A 42 -6.12 0.80 -13.74
N GLY A 43 -7.10 1.08 -12.88
CA GLY A 43 -7.11 2.15 -11.88
C GLY A 43 -5.78 2.42 -11.18
N HIS A 44 -5.48 3.69 -10.91
CA HIS A 44 -4.25 4.08 -10.22
C HIS A 44 -4.20 3.42 -8.84
N GLN A 45 -3.33 2.41 -8.72
CA GLN A 45 -3.06 1.73 -7.47
C GLN A 45 -1.67 2.12 -6.96
N VAL A 46 -1.61 2.61 -5.73
CA VAL A 46 -0.36 2.95 -5.04
C VAL A 46 -0.35 2.21 -3.72
N LEU A 47 0.61 1.28 -3.55
CA LEU A 47 0.89 0.63 -2.28
C LEU A 47 2.27 1.08 -1.80
N ARG A 48 2.32 1.73 -0.63
CA ARG A 48 3.54 2.09 0.08
C ARG A 48 3.57 1.36 1.41
N VAL A 49 4.69 0.71 1.70
CA VAL A 49 4.91 -0.02 2.94
C VAL A 49 6.22 0.49 3.52
N ASP A 50 6.10 1.10 4.69
CA ASP A 50 7.19 1.57 5.54
C ASP A 50 7.22 0.70 6.82
N ASN A 51 8.28 0.79 7.62
CA ASN A 51 8.44 -0.06 8.82
C ASN A 51 7.25 -0.04 9.79
N HIS A 52 6.54 1.08 9.88
CA HIS A 52 5.42 1.27 10.81
C HIS A 52 4.10 1.62 10.11
N GLN A 53 4.10 1.79 8.80
CA GLN A 53 2.96 2.33 8.09
C GLN A 53 2.71 1.58 6.79
N LEU A 54 1.46 1.24 6.54
CA LEU A 54 1.00 0.81 5.21
C LEU A 54 0.05 1.88 4.70
N ARG A 55 0.31 2.34 3.48
CA ARG A 55 -0.55 3.28 2.77
C ARG A 55 -0.94 2.65 1.45
N TRP A 56 -2.20 2.33 1.32
CA TRP A 56 -2.78 1.82 0.10
C TRP A 56 -3.76 2.84 -0.47
N GLN A 57 -3.67 3.07 -1.77
CA GLN A 57 -4.62 3.85 -2.54
C GLN A 57 -4.96 3.08 -3.79
N HIS A 58 -6.24 3.02 -4.12
CA HIS A 58 -6.72 2.43 -5.37
C HIS A 58 -7.94 3.21 -5.82
N ASN A 59 -7.85 3.84 -6.99
CA ASN A 59 -8.84 4.81 -7.45
C ASN A 59 -9.03 5.92 -6.39
N ALA A 60 -10.27 6.28 -6.05
CA ALA A 60 -10.56 7.26 -5.00
C ALA A 60 -10.49 6.70 -3.57
N GLN A 61 -10.14 5.43 -3.40
CA GLN A 61 -10.12 4.76 -2.10
C GLN A 61 -8.74 4.80 -1.47
N THR A 62 -8.69 5.04 -0.17
CA THR A 62 -7.48 5.07 0.63
C THR A 62 -7.64 4.19 1.86
N LEU A 63 -6.55 3.54 2.26
CA LEU A 63 -6.38 2.85 3.52
C LEU A 63 -4.99 3.17 4.08
N VAL A 64 -4.95 3.65 5.31
CA VAL A 64 -3.71 3.91 6.05
C VAL A 64 -3.74 3.12 7.35
N LEU A 65 -2.79 2.21 7.48
CA LEU A 65 -2.55 1.42 8.68
C LEU A 65 -1.27 1.89 9.35
N THR A 66 -1.26 1.92 10.68
CA THR A 66 -0.09 2.33 11.46
C THR A 66 0.09 1.37 12.63
N SER A 67 1.31 0.89 12.82
CA SER A 67 1.66 0.06 13.97
C SER A 67 1.58 0.89 15.26
N ALA A 68 0.90 0.35 16.27
CA ALA A 68 0.74 0.95 17.59
C ALA A 68 0.99 -0.10 18.68
N ALA A 69 1.16 0.34 19.92
CA ALA A 69 1.45 -0.56 21.05
C ALA A 69 0.37 -1.66 21.26
N ALA A 70 -0.88 -1.38 20.89
CA ALA A 70 -2.01 -2.29 21.05
C ALA A 70 -2.33 -3.16 19.81
N GLY A 71 -1.50 -3.08 18.76
CA GLY A 71 -1.70 -3.74 17.47
C GLY A 71 -1.72 -2.74 16.32
N LEU A 72 -2.37 -3.11 15.21
CA LEU A 72 -2.40 -2.27 14.02
C LEU A 72 -3.61 -1.32 14.05
N LEU A 73 -3.37 -0.02 14.01
CA LEU A 73 -4.42 1.01 13.97
C LEU A 73 -4.74 1.39 12.52
N VAL A 74 -6.03 1.46 12.19
CA VAL A 74 -6.51 2.11 10.97
C VAL A 74 -6.49 3.63 11.20
N ALA A 75 -5.43 4.29 10.75
CA ALA A 75 -5.27 5.73 10.88
C ALA A 75 -6.19 6.51 9.93
N ASP A 76 -6.46 5.94 8.75
CA ASP A 76 -7.41 6.49 7.78
C ASP A 76 -7.98 5.37 6.90
N ALA A 77 -9.25 5.47 6.52
CA ALA A 77 -9.89 4.53 5.60
C ALA A 77 -11.09 5.20 4.93
N SER A 78 -11.25 5.00 3.63
CA SER A 78 -12.44 5.44 2.91
C SER A 78 -13.70 4.72 3.39
N ASN A 79 -14.81 5.44 3.58
CA ASN A 79 -16.06 4.85 4.06
C ASN A 79 -16.63 3.74 3.14
N THR A 80 -16.34 3.81 1.85
CA THR A 80 -16.77 2.84 0.84
C THR A 80 -15.76 1.70 0.64
N LEU A 81 -14.77 1.56 1.52
CA LEU A 81 -13.74 0.54 1.39
C LEU A 81 -14.37 -0.86 1.51
N PRO A 82 -14.20 -1.74 0.51
CA PRO A 82 -14.81 -3.08 0.51
C PRO A 82 -14.40 -3.96 1.70
N LEU A 83 -13.24 -3.68 2.30
CA LEU A 83 -12.72 -4.37 3.48
C LEU A 83 -13.47 -4.02 4.78
N GLN A 84 -14.40 -3.06 4.72
CA GLN A 84 -15.24 -2.60 5.84
C GLN A 84 -14.46 -2.03 7.04
N LEU A 85 -13.17 -1.78 6.87
CA LEU A 85 -12.34 -1.08 7.83
C LEU A 85 -12.73 0.39 7.91
N ARG A 86 -12.70 0.94 9.12
CA ARG A 86 -12.98 2.34 9.41
C ARG A 86 -11.83 2.95 10.19
N LYS A 87 -11.67 4.26 10.03
CA LYS A 87 -10.74 5.03 10.85
C LYS A 87 -11.00 4.79 12.33
N GLY A 88 -9.94 4.51 13.08
CA GLY A 88 -9.99 4.19 14.50
C GLY A 88 -10.17 2.71 14.82
N ASP A 89 -10.44 1.85 13.84
CA ASP A 89 -10.43 0.41 14.05
C ASP A 89 -9.03 -0.07 14.41
N ARG A 90 -8.93 -1.05 15.30
CA ARG A 90 -7.66 -1.70 15.67
C ARG A 90 -7.69 -3.16 15.29
N LEU A 91 -6.84 -3.58 14.36
CA LEU A 91 -6.71 -4.99 14.01
C LEU A 91 -5.99 -5.72 15.14
N ARG A 92 -6.56 -6.85 15.55
CA ARG A 92 -6.06 -7.70 16.62
C ARG A 92 -5.52 -9.01 16.09
N SER A 93 -6.25 -9.65 15.19
CA SER A 93 -5.87 -10.93 14.62
C SER A 93 -6.34 -11.08 13.18
N ALA A 94 -5.67 -11.94 12.42
CA ALA A 94 -6.11 -12.41 11.11
C ALA A 94 -6.01 -13.94 11.09
N ASN A 95 -7.11 -14.64 10.80
CA ASN A 95 -7.24 -16.09 10.90
C ASN A 95 -6.74 -16.66 12.24
N GLY A 96 -7.03 -15.96 13.34
CA GLY A 96 -6.57 -16.34 14.69
C GLY A 96 -5.09 -16.04 14.98
N GLN A 97 -4.32 -15.54 14.01
CA GLN A 97 -2.94 -15.09 14.24
C GLN A 97 -2.92 -13.65 14.72
N GLY A 98 -2.30 -13.39 15.88
CA GLY A 98 -2.16 -12.04 16.43
C GLY A 98 -1.37 -11.12 15.51
N ILE A 99 -1.88 -9.91 15.28
CA ILE A 99 -1.27 -8.90 14.42
C ILE A 99 -0.75 -7.74 15.28
N ALA A 100 0.57 -7.65 15.42
CA ALA A 100 1.24 -6.57 16.13
C ALA A 100 1.76 -5.48 15.17
N SER A 101 2.14 -5.86 13.95
CA SER A 101 2.79 -4.97 12.99
C SER A 101 2.21 -5.09 11.57
N VAL A 102 2.56 -4.13 10.71
CA VAL A 102 2.23 -4.18 9.28
C VAL A 102 2.81 -5.44 8.64
N ALA A 103 4.04 -5.81 9.02
CA ALA A 103 4.71 -6.99 8.49
C ALA A 103 3.96 -8.28 8.84
N ASP A 104 3.43 -8.39 10.07
CA ASP A 104 2.64 -9.55 10.49
C ASP A 104 1.33 -9.65 9.70
N LEU A 105 0.66 -8.52 9.47
CA LEU A 105 -0.54 -8.48 8.64
C LEU A 105 -0.24 -8.97 7.21
N LEU A 106 0.78 -8.40 6.58
CA LEU A 106 1.17 -8.77 5.21
C LEU A 106 1.59 -10.24 5.12
N ARG A 107 2.27 -10.76 6.16
CA ARG A 107 2.64 -12.17 6.25
C ARG A 107 1.42 -13.06 6.34
N ALA A 108 0.45 -12.74 7.21
CA ALA A 108 -0.79 -13.49 7.37
C ALA A 108 -1.62 -13.49 6.08
N LEU A 109 -1.79 -12.33 5.45
CA LEU A 109 -2.52 -12.21 4.17
C LEU A 109 -1.83 -12.95 3.03
N ARG A 110 -0.49 -12.97 2.99
CA ARG A 110 0.28 -13.70 1.99
C ARG A 110 0.20 -15.22 2.21
N ALA A 111 0.23 -15.67 3.46
CA ALA A 111 0.05 -17.07 3.82
C ALA A 111 -1.35 -17.57 3.44
N ALA A 112 -2.35 -16.70 3.53
CA ALA A 112 -3.72 -16.96 3.11
C ALA A 112 -4.01 -16.56 1.65
N ALA A 113 -2.98 -16.27 0.83
CA ALA A 113 -3.20 -15.77 -0.52
C ALA A 113 -4.07 -16.73 -1.34
N GLY A 114 -5.16 -16.21 -1.92
CA GLY A 114 -6.12 -16.99 -2.68
C GLY A 114 -7.25 -17.61 -1.85
N THR A 115 -7.24 -17.46 -0.52
CA THR A 115 -8.31 -17.97 0.37
C THR A 115 -8.98 -16.84 1.16
N PRO A 116 -10.24 -17.01 1.61
CA PRO A 116 -10.87 -16.03 2.49
C PRO A 116 -10.13 -15.90 3.82
N VAL A 117 -10.09 -14.67 4.36
CA VAL A 117 -9.46 -14.36 5.66
C VAL A 117 -10.50 -13.76 6.59
N THR A 118 -10.51 -14.21 7.83
CA THR A 118 -11.29 -13.64 8.94
C THR A 118 -10.39 -12.70 9.73
N VAL A 119 -10.75 -11.42 9.85
CA VAL A 119 -9.97 -10.41 10.55
C VAL A 119 -10.75 -9.89 11.75
N GLU A 120 -10.15 -9.99 12.93
CA GLU A 120 -10.73 -9.44 14.15
C GLU A 120 -10.20 -8.04 14.37
N VAL A 121 -11.14 -7.10 14.54
CA VAL A 121 -10.86 -5.70 14.83
C VAL A 121 -11.58 -5.27 16.10
N VAL A 122 -11.08 -4.24 16.76
CA VAL A 122 -11.78 -3.54 17.82
C VAL A 122 -12.21 -2.18 17.28
N ARG A 123 -13.53 -1.95 17.23
CA ARG A 123 -14.16 -0.72 16.79
C ARG A 123 -14.87 -0.07 17.97
N ALA A 124 -14.46 1.15 18.33
CA ALA A 124 -15.04 1.86 19.47
C ALA A 124 -15.16 0.97 20.73
N GLN A 125 -14.11 0.18 21.01
CA GLN A 125 -13.99 -0.77 22.13
C GLN A 125 -14.80 -2.08 22.01
N ALA A 126 -15.61 -2.25 20.97
CA ALA A 126 -16.30 -3.51 20.69
C ALA A 126 -15.48 -4.40 19.74
N PRO A 127 -15.29 -5.69 20.03
CA PRO A 127 -14.71 -6.63 19.07
C PRO A 127 -15.69 -6.85 17.90
N LEU A 128 -15.14 -6.90 16.69
CA LEU A 128 -15.87 -7.09 15.44
C LEU A 128 -15.06 -8.03 14.54
N THR A 129 -15.74 -9.00 13.96
CA THR A 129 -15.15 -9.93 13.00
C THR A 129 -15.52 -9.53 11.59
N LEU A 130 -14.51 -9.35 10.74
CA LEU A 130 -14.65 -9.00 9.34
C LEU A 130 -14.23 -10.20 8.47
N HIS A 131 -14.99 -10.48 7.42
CA HIS A 131 -14.65 -11.53 6.47
C HIS A 131 -14.20 -10.89 5.16
N TRP A 132 -12.95 -11.17 4.76
CA TRP A 132 -12.36 -10.67 3.55
C TRP A 132 -12.20 -11.80 2.54
N ALA A 133 -12.88 -11.68 1.40
CA ALA A 133 -12.60 -12.54 0.27
C ALA A 133 -11.19 -12.26 -0.30
N ALA A 134 -10.57 -13.27 -0.92
CA ALA A 134 -9.24 -13.16 -1.50
C ALA A 134 -9.08 -11.96 -2.45
N SER A 135 -10.10 -11.71 -3.26
CA SER A 135 -10.15 -10.59 -4.20
C SER A 135 -10.13 -9.21 -3.53
N LEU A 136 -10.60 -9.09 -2.29
CA LEU A 136 -10.68 -7.81 -1.58
C LEU A 136 -9.33 -7.36 -1.01
N TYR A 137 -8.53 -8.30 -0.50
CA TYR A 137 -7.23 -7.99 0.12
C TYR A 137 -6.04 -8.22 -0.83
N ALA A 138 -6.22 -8.90 -1.98
CA ALA A 138 -5.15 -9.08 -2.96
C ALA A 138 -4.44 -7.77 -3.37
N PRO A 139 -5.12 -6.61 -3.54
CA PRO A 139 -4.47 -5.34 -3.82
C PRO A 139 -3.58 -4.79 -2.69
N LEU A 140 -3.71 -5.31 -1.47
CA LEU A 140 -2.87 -4.94 -0.33
C LEU A 140 -1.55 -5.73 -0.30
N LEU A 141 -1.43 -6.79 -1.09
CA LEU A 141 -0.23 -7.59 -1.15
C LEU A 141 0.77 -6.97 -2.14
N PRO A 142 2.03 -6.72 -1.72
CA PRO A 142 3.06 -6.38 -2.69
C PRO A 142 3.18 -7.50 -3.73
N PRO A 143 3.41 -7.16 -5.02
CA PRO A 143 3.53 -8.14 -6.08
C PRO A 143 4.60 -9.18 -5.71
N ALA A 144 4.30 -10.46 -5.97
CA ALA A 144 5.29 -11.51 -5.78
C ALA A 144 6.47 -11.25 -6.73
N PRO A 145 7.73 -11.49 -6.30
CA PRO A 145 8.86 -11.44 -7.21
C PRO A 145 8.64 -12.43 -8.36
N PRO A 146 9.08 -12.09 -9.59
CA PRO A 146 8.95 -13.00 -10.73
C PRO A 146 9.68 -14.31 -10.43
N PRO A 147 9.18 -15.45 -10.94
CA PRO A 147 9.86 -16.73 -10.77
C PRO A 147 11.26 -16.66 -11.40
N PRO A 148 12.27 -17.35 -10.82
CA PRO A 148 13.59 -17.41 -11.43
C PRO A 148 13.51 -17.99 -12.86
N PRO A 149 14.37 -17.55 -13.79
CA PRO A 149 14.41 -18.12 -15.13
C PRO A 149 14.61 -19.63 -15.05
N SER A 150 13.85 -20.39 -15.84
CA SER A 150 14.00 -21.84 -15.91
C SER A 150 15.44 -22.19 -16.34
N PRO A 151 16.11 -23.16 -15.71
CA PRO A 151 17.43 -23.58 -16.15
C PRO A 151 17.36 -24.06 -17.61
N PRO A 152 18.40 -23.79 -18.43
CA PRO A 152 18.45 -24.31 -19.80
C PRO A 152 18.35 -25.84 -19.75
N ARG A 153 17.44 -26.40 -20.55
CA ARG A 153 17.33 -27.86 -20.70
C ARG A 153 18.65 -28.38 -21.32
N PRO A 154 19.24 -29.47 -20.80
CA PRO A 154 20.37 -30.10 -21.46
C PRO A 154 19.94 -30.54 -22.87
N VAL A 155 20.64 -30.04 -23.89
CA VAL A 155 20.56 -30.60 -25.24
C VAL A 155 21.26 -31.95 -25.21
N ARG A 156 20.57 -33.01 -25.66
CA ARG A 156 21.11 -34.36 -25.81
C ARG A 156 21.51 -34.59 -27.25
#